data_AF-A0A9W9NTP5-F1
#
_entry.id   AF-A0A9W9NTP5-F1
#
_cell.length_a   1.000
_cell.length_b   1.000
_cell.length_c   1.000
_cell.angle_alpha   90.00
_cell.angle_beta   90.00
_cell.angle_gamma   90.00
#
_symmetry.space_group_name_H-M   'P 1'
#
loop_
_entity.id
_entity.type
_entity.pdbx_description
1 polymer ?
#
loop_
_entity_poly.entity_id
_entity_poly.type
_entity_poly.pdbx_seq_one_letter_code
_entity_poly.pdbx_strand_id
1 'polypeptide(L)'
;MAADLETAHENPIPEVGFIEQQSSGPDQIEPVAIEQEMKDTVVDWDGPDDPQDPRNWPTWKRITQVVLVTSFLFTANLAATMFAPGAAALAKEFHITNPSITSLTVSIYLAGFAIGPMFIAPLSEIYGRLVIYHICNVFYIGLILGCALGKNTGMFLALRFLAGCAASGPLAVGGGTVADVIPPAQRGKAMSLFFVGPLLGPVFGPIIGGFVSETIGWRWTFWIILILIGVAFTISIFFLRETNGAVLLEWKAARLRKETGNAALVSKMDRGLNPRQLFLRAIVRPTKLLILSPIVLLLAFLCAFLFGLLFLLFTTFPSVFETQYHFSAGISGLAYLGVGLGMASSLATFATVSDKLHRALGDAPKPEGRLKPMMWVLPAVPVGVFWYGWSAEKQTHWIVPIIGTFFFGFGILWVLMPTQLYMVDAFGAEAAASALAANAVLRLLFAAFIPLAGPSLYAHLGLGWGNSVLAFIGVAFLPVPLLFYRYGGWLRERFPVKL
;
A
#
# COMPACT_ATOMS: atom_id res chain seq x y z
N MET A 1 5.01 -47.07 60.92
CA MET A 1 3.78 -47.31 61.70
C MET A 1 2.64 -46.88 60.78
N ALA A 2 2.26 -47.75 59.85
CA ALA A 2 1.08 -48.66 59.90
C ALA A 2 -0.20 -47.88 59.55
N ALA A 3 -1.14 -48.32 58.73
CA ALA A 3 -1.41 -49.50 57.87
C ALA A 3 -2.64 -49.07 57.01
N ASP A 4 -2.70 -49.33 55.71
CA ASP A 4 -3.39 -50.45 55.02
C ASP A 4 -4.85 -50.76 55.43
N LEU A 5 -5.65 -51.05 54.38
CA LEU A 5 -6.95 -51.73 54.21
C LEU A 5 -7.75 -50.93 53.14
N GLU A 6 -8.28 -51.49 52.05
CA GLU A 6 -8.48 -52.86 51.61
C GLU A 6 -8.83 -52.88 50.11
N THR A 7 -8.47 -53.99 49.46
CA THR A 7 -8.58 -54.36 48.05
C THR A 7 -9.99 -54.76 47.60
N ALA A 8 -10.30 -54.58 46.31
CA ALA A 8 -11.25 -55.44 45.59
C ALA A 8 -10.70 -55.78 44.18
N HIS A 9 -10.45 -57.07 43.96
CA HIS A 9 -10.06 -57.72 42.71
C HIS A 9 -11.31 -58.23 41.96
N GLU A 10 -11.20 -58.36 40.62
CA GLU A 10 -11.62 -59.50 39.74
C GLU A 10 -12.18 -59.06 38.36
N ASN A 11 -11.30 -58.98 37.35
CA ASN A 11 -11.15 -59.81 36.13
C ASN A 11 -12.38 -60.33 35.29
N PRO A 12 -12.20 -60.75 34.02
CA PRO A 12 -12.73 -60.09 32.80
C PRO A 12 -13.60 -61.01 31.88
N ILE A 13 -13.77 -60.64 30.58
CA ILE A 13 -14.19 -61.43 29.36
C ILE A 13 -15.58 -60.98 28.79
N PRO A 14 -15.89 -61.01 27.46
CA PRO A 14 -15.17 -61.63 26.31
C PRO A 14 -14.91 -60.78 25.06
N GLU A 15 -13.87 -61.21 24.32
CA GLU A 15 -13.79 -61.12 22.86
C GLU A 15 -14.95 -61.88 22.21
N VAL A 16 -15.66 -61.23 21.29
CA VAL A 16 -16.63 -61.90 20.42
C VAL A 16 -16.11 -61.84 18.99
N GLY A 17 -15.61 -62.98 18.52
CA GLY A 17 -15.39 -63.23 17.11
C GLY A 17 -16.73 -63.38 16.38
N PHE A 18 -16.87 -62.70 15.25
CA PHE A 18 -17.90 -62.97 14.26
C PHE A 18 -17.27 -63.08 12.87
N ILE A 19 -17.14 -64.34 12.44
CA ILE A 19 -17.54 -64.92 11.15
C ILE A 19 -17.23 -64.08 9.89
N GLU A 20 -16.30 -64.62 9.09
CA GLU A 20 -16.16 -64.35 7.65
C GLU A 20 -17.52 -64.47 6.94
N GLN A 21 -18.00 -63.35 6.41
CA GLN A 21 -18.92 -63.35 5.27
C GLN A 21 -18.22 -62.67 4.09
N GLN A 22 -17.84 -63.49 3.12
CA GLN A 22 -17.51 -63.06 1.76
C GLN A 22 -18.70 -62.26 1.20
N SER A 23 -18.54 -60.95 1.04
CA SER A 23 -19.37 -60.14 0.15
C SER A 23 -18.47 -59.50 -0.91
N SER A 24 -18.56 -60.03 -2.13
CA SER A 24 -18.01 -59.46 -3.35
C SER A 24 -18.78 -58.18 -3.74
N GLY A 25 -18.11 -57.03 -3.81
CA GLY A 25 -18.62 -55.74 -4.32
C GLY A 25 -17.66 -54.56 -4.04
N PRO A 26 -17.63 -53.51 -4.87
CA PRO A 26 -16.42 -53.06 -5.58
C PRO A 26 -15.55 -52.01 -4.85
N ASP A 27 -14.26 -52.08 -5.15
CA ASP A 27 -13.20 -51.07 -5.04
C ASP A 27 -12.98 -50.37 -3.69
N GLN A 28 -12.24 -51.06 -2.82
CA GLN A 28 -11.32 -50.37 -1.90
C GLN A 28 -10.20 -49.74 -2.75
N ILE A 29 -10.40 -48.51 -3.22
CA ILE A 29 -9.31 -47.70 -3.76
C ILE A 29 -8.37 -47.42 -2.58
N GLU A 30 -7.20 -48.05 -2.56
CA GLU A 30 -6.18 -47.85 -1.53
C GLU A 30 -5.85 -46.34 -1.41
N PRO A 31 -5.63 -45.81 -0.18
CA PRO A 31 -5.24 -44.40 0.01
C PRO A 31 -4.00 -44.00 -0.82
N VAL A 32 -3.13 -44.96 -1.10
CA VAL A 32 -1.92 -44.83 -1.92
C VAL A 32 -2.26 -44.60 -3.40
N ALA A 33 -3.28 -45.29 -3.92
CA ALA A 33 -3.73 -45.12 -5.31
C ALA A 33 -4.36 -43.74 -5.54
N ILE A 34 -5.11 -43.21 -4.56
CA ILE A 34 -5.65 -41.84 -4.61
C ILE A 34 -4.50 -40.82 -4.56
N GLU A 35 -3.49 -41.04 -3.71
CA GLU A 35 -2.34 -40.13 -3.60
C GLU A 35 -1.44 -40.14 -4.84
N GLN A 36 -1.35 -41.28 -5.55
CA GLN A 36 -0.68 -41.40 -6.85
C GLN A 36 -1.50 -40.83 -8.00
N GLU A 37 -2.81 -41.11 -8.09
CA GLU A 37 -3.69 -40.48 -9.08
C GLU A 37 -3.76 -38.96 -8.89
N MET A 38 -3.77 -38.46 -7.65
CA MET A 38 -3.69 -37.03 -7.34
C MET A 38 -2.33 -36.42 -7.74
N LYS A 39 -1.22 -37.15 -7.59
CA LYS A 39 0.09 -36.70 -8.10
C LYS A 39 0.14 -36.67 -9.62
N ASP A 40 -0.50 -37.64 -10.28
CA ASP A 40 -0.51 -37.74 -11.75
C ASP A 40 -1.49 -36.75 -12.40
N THR A 41 -2.48 -36.27 -11.65
CA THR A 41 -3.43 -35.22 -12.11
C THR A 41 -3.02 -33.80 -11.73
N VAL A 42 -2.08 -33.59 -10.80
CA VAL A 42 -1.65 -32.25 -10.39
C VAL A 42 -0.40 -31.80 -11.15
N VAL A 43 -0.54 -30.71 -11.90
CA VAL A 43 0.56 -30.10 -12.66
C VAL A 43 1.36 -29.15 -11.77
N ASP A 44 2.65 -29.45 -11.61
CA ASP A 44 3.64 -28.66 -10.88
C ASP A 44 4.88 -28.35 -11.76
N TRP A 45 5.86 -27.65 -11.19
CA TRP A 45 7.17 -27.43 -11.80
C TRP A 45 7.92 -28.75 -12.03
N ASP A 46 8.74 -28.81 -13.08
CA ASP A 46 9.50 -30.02 -13.45
C ASP A 46 10.67 -30.33 -12.50
N GLY A 47 10.87 -29.49 -11.47
CA GLY A 47 11.88 -29.65 -10.42
C GLY A 47 12.16 -28.34 -9.67
N PRO A 48 13.03 -28.37 -8.63
CA PRO A 48 13.39 -27.17 -7.88
C PRO A 48 14.12 -26.12 -8.72
N ASP A 49 14.79 -26.52 -9.81
CA ASP A 49 15.54 -25.65 -10.71
C ASP A 49 14.82 -25.38 -12.05
N ASP A 50 13.49 -25.60 -12.12
CA ASP A 50 12.71 -25.37 -13.34
C ASP A 50 12.88 -23.91 -13.83
N PRO A 51 13.35 -23.68 -15.08
CA PRO A 51 13.56 -22.33 -15.61
C PRO A 51 12.25 -21.55 -15.84
N GLN A 52 11.10 -22.22 -15.83
CA GLN A 52 9.78 -21.59 -15.90
C GLN A 52 9.37 -20.96 -14.56
N ASP A 53 9.92 -21.41 -13.43
CA ASP A 53 9.71 -20.75 -12.14
C ASP A 53 10.44 -19.39 -12.14
N PRO A 54 9.72 -18.26 -11.96
CA PRO A 54 10.33 -16.93 -11.94
C PRO A 54 11.41 -16.73 -10.86
N ARG A 55 11.42 -17.57 -9.82
CA ARG A 55 12.43 -17.55 -8.75
C ARG A 55 13.80 -18.02 -9.23
N ASN A 56 13.83 -18.89 -10.25
CA ASN A 56 15.04 -19.49 -10.82
C ASN A 56 15.64 -18.67 -11.96
N TRP A 57 15.00 -17.56 -12.34
CA TRP A 57 15.55 -16.68 -13.37
C TRP A 57 16.89 -16.07 -12.97
N PRO A 58 17.75 -15.74 -13.95
CA PRO A 58 19.00 -15.08 -13.67
C PRO A 58 18.75 -13.73 -12.97
N THR A 59 19.63 -13.37 -12.04
CA THR A 59 19.45 -12.22 -11.13
C THR A 59 19.15 -10.92 -11.88
N TRP A 60 19.79 -10.68 -13.03
CA TRP A 60 19.51 -9.49 -13.84
C TRP A 60 18.05 -9.43 -14.29
N LYS A 61 17.46 -10.55 -14.72
CA LYS A 61 16.06 -10.60 -15.19
C LYS A 61 15.09 -10.35 -14.05
N ARG A 62 15.37 -10.90 -12.86
CA ARG A 62 14.59 -10.68 -11.63
C ARG A 62 14.63 -9.22 -11.20
N ILE A 63 15.84 -8.63 -11.13
CA ILE A 63 16.03 -7.22 -10.78
C ILE A 63 15.35 -6.31 -11.81
N THR A 64 15.40 -6.62 -13.10
CA THR A 64 14.70 -5.86 -14.15
C THR A 64 13.18 -5.82 -13.92
N GLN A 65 12.55 -6.93 -13.49
CA GLN A 65 11.12 -6.91 -13.12
C GLN A 65 10.86 -5.91 -11.99
N VAL A 66 11.67 -5.97 -10.93
CA VAL A 66 11.52 -5.09 -9.75
C VAL A 66 11.73 -3.62 -10.14
N VAL A 67 12.78 -3.31 -10.90
CA VAL A 67 13.10 -1.94 -11.34
C VAL A 67 11.98 -1.37 -12.21
N LEU A 68 11.45 -2.12 -13.18
CA LEU A 68 10.37 -1.63 -14.04
C LEU A 68 9.08 -1.34 -13.27
N VAL A 69 8.69 -2.25 -12.38
CA VAL A 69 7.51 -2.06 -11.51
C VAL A 69 7.71 -0.87 -10.57
N THR A 70 8.93 -0.70 -10.03
CA THR A 70 9.31 0.48 -9.22
C THR A 70 9.18 1.77 -10.03
N SER A 71 9.65 1.78 -11.28
CA SER A 71 9.56 2.95 -12.17
C SER A 71 8.11 3.35 -12.45
N PHE A 72 7.19 2.40 -12.62
CA PHE A 72 5.76 2.69 -12.75
C PHE A 72 5.17 3.28 -11.47
N LEU A 73 5.53 2.71 -10.32
CA LEU A 73 5.05 3.23 -9.05
C LEU A 73 5.62 4.63 -8.75
N PHE A 74 6.87 4.87 -9.11
CA PHE A 74 7.50 6.19 -9.00
C PHE A 74 6.77 7.23 -9.83
N THR A 75 6.50 6.96 -11.11
CA THR A 75 5.79 7.93 -11.98
C THR A 75 4.36 8.19 -11.51
N ALA A 76 3.67 7.18 -10.96
CA ALA A 76 2.36 7.34 -10.34
C ALA A 76 2.40 8.28 -9.11
N ASN A 77 3.34 8.07 -8.20
CA ASN A 77 3.47 8.92 -7.01
C ASN A 77 3.99 10.33 -7.34
N LEU A 78 4.85 10.45 -8.35
CA LEU A 78 5.28 11.74 -8.88
C LEU A 78 4.08 12.52 -9.43
N ALA A 79 3.22 11.87 -10.23
CA ALA A 79 2.03 12.49 -10.80
C ALA A 79 0.99 12.94 -9.77
N ALA A 80 0.96 12.32 -8.58
CA ALA A 80 0.07 12.69 -7.49
C ALA A 80 0.39 14.07 -6.88
N THR A 81 1.65 14.51 -6.95
CA THR A 81 2.12 15.71 -6.23
C THR A 81 2.72 16.77 -7.14
N MET A 82 3.27 16.39 -8.30
CA MET A 82 3.97 17.30 -9.22
C MET A 82 3.08 18.40 -9.81
N PHE A 83 1.77 18.18 -9.88
CA PHE A 83 0.84 19.21 -10.35
C PHE A 83 0.49 20.25 -9.26
N ALA A 84 0.73 19.97 -7.98
CA ALA A 84 0.23 20.81 -6.88
C ALA A 84 0.60 22.30 -6.99
N PRO A 85 1.84 22.69 -7.32
CA PRO A 85 2.20 24.10 -7.52
C PRO A 85 1.49 24.76 -8.72
N GLY A 86 1.12 23.97 -9.74
CA GLY A 86 0.41 24.45 -10.93
C GLY A 86 -1.10 24.63 -10.75
N ALA A 87 -1.66 24.26 -9.58
CA ALA A 87 -3.11 24.27 -9.35
C ALA A 87 -3.72 25.67 -9.47
N ALA A 88 -3.02 26.71 -8.99
CA ALA A 88 -3.47 28.10 -9.09
C ALA A 88 -3.53 28.58 -10.57
N ALA A 89 -2.55 28.19 -11.38
CA ALA A 89 -2.53 28.52 -12.80
C ALA A 89 -3.69 27.86 -13.56
N LEU A 90 -3.98 26.58 -13.27
CA LEU A 90 -5.14 25.89 -13.82
C LEU A 90 -6.45 26.55 -13.38
N ALA A 91 -6.59 26.90 -12.10
CA ALA A 91 -7.78 27.55 -11.57
C ALA A 91 -8.06 28.88 -12.27
N LYS A 92 -7.02 29.67 -12.55
CA LYS A 92 -7.12 30.92 -13.32
C LYS A 92 -7.59 30.66 -14.75
N GLU A 93 -7.02 29.66 -15.42
CA GLU A 93 -7.34 29.36 -16.82
C GLU A 93 -8.75 28.77 -17.00
N PHE A 94 -9.19 27.91 -16.10
CA PHE A 94 -10.53 27.29 -16.14
C PHE A 94 -11.58 28.10 -15.37
N HIS A 95 -11.24 29.31 -14.93
CA HIS A 95 -12.11 30.22 -14.19
C HIS A 95 -12.76 29.57 -12.95
N ILE A 96 -11.98 28.78 -12.21
CA ILE A 96 -12.44 28.12 -10.97
C ILE A 96 -12.46 29.15 -9.84
N THR A 97 -13.66 29.46 -9.35
CA THR A 97 -13.88 30.42 -8.25
C THR A 97 -13.88 29.77 -6.87
N ASN A 98 -14.19 28.47 -6.78
CA ASN A 98 -14.29 27.75 -5.52
C ASN A 98 -12.94 27.14 -5.10
N PRO A 99 -12.33 27.56 -3.97
CA PRO A 99 -11.04 27.06 -3.51
C PRO A 99 -11.00 25.54 -3.20
N SER A 100 -12.13 24.97 -2.78
CA SER A 100 -12.24 23.52 -2.56
C SER A 100 -12.18 22.75 -3.88
N ILE A 101 -12.72 23.30 -4.97
CA ILE A 101 -12.57 22.71 -6.31
C ILE A 101 -11.11 22.79 -6.76
N THR A 102 -10.42 23.91 -6.53
CA THR A 102 -8.98 24.03 -6.82
C THR A 102 -8.17 22.97 -6.07
N SER A 103 -8.44 22.77 -4.77
CA SER A 103 -7.78 21.73 -3.97
C SER A 103 -8.09 20.32 -4.51
N LEU A 104 -9.34 20.09 -4.94
CA LEU A 104 -9.78 18.83 -5.53
C LEU A 104 -9.05 18.51 -6.84
N THR A 105 -8.62 19.50 -7.63
CA THR A 105 -7.86 19.26 -8.88
C THR A 105 -6.54 18.52 -8.63
N VAL A 106 -5.97 18.65 -7.44
CA VAL A 106 -4.77 17.93 -7.00
C VAL A 106 -5.14 16.61 -6.34
N SER A 107 -6.07 16.64 -5.37
CA SER A 107 -6.30 15.51 -4.46
C SER A 107 -7.19 14.40 -5.05
N ILE A 108 -8.05 14.68 -6.05
CA ILE A 108 -8.97 13.69 -6.63
C ILE A 108 -8.25 12.48 -7.24
N TYR A 109 -7.01 12.66 -7.70
CA TYR A 109 -6.16 11.57 -8.18
C TYR A 109 -6.03 10.46 -7.13
N LEU A 110 -5.94 10.80 -5.85
CA LEU A 110 -5.78 9.85 -4.74
C LEU A 110 -7.06 9.09 -4.44
N ALA A 111 -8.23 9.68 -4.69
CA ALA A 111 -9.50 8.95 -4.58
C ALA A 111 -9.54 7.81 -5.60
N GLY A 112 -9.14 8.09 -6.85
CA GLY A 112 -8.99 7.04 -7.86
C GLY A 112 -7.92 6.03 -7.47
N PHE A 113 -6.80 6.50 -6.94
CA PHE A 113 -5.69 5.66 -6.45
C PHE A 113 -6.08 4.75 -5.28
N ALA A 114 -7.09 5.13 -4.49
CA ALA A 114 -7.67 4.31 -3.42
C ALA A 114 -8.59 3.21 -3.97
N ILE A 115 -9.38 3.54 -4.99
CA ILE A 115 -10.43 2.66 -5.52
C ILE A 115 -9.86 1.64 -6.51
N GLY A 116 -8.89 2.03 -7.35
CA GLY A 116 -8.30 1.18 -8.38
C GLY A 116 -7.82 -0.20 -7.90
N PRO A 117 -7.06 -0.30 -6.78
CA PRO A 117 -6.57 -1.58 -6.27
C PRO A 117 -7.66 -2.60 -5.96
N MET A 118 -8.87 -2.16 -5.61
CA MET A 118 -10.01 -3.05 -5.29
C MET A 118 -10.42 -3.91 -6.47
N PHE A 119 -10.16 -3.44 -7.69
CA PHE A 119 -10.43 -4.18 -8.94
C PHE A 119 -9.15 -4.78 -9.50
N ILE A 120 -8.06 -4.03 -9.49
CA ILE A 120 -6.81 -4.42 -10.16
C ILE A 120 -6.13 -5.60 -9.46
N ALA A 121 -6.13 -5.64 -8.12
CA ALA A 121 -5.51 -6.73 -7.37
C ALA A 121 -6.10 -8.11 -7.69
N PRO A 122 -7.43 -8.36 -7.57
CA PRO A 122 -8.01 -9.67 -7.89
C PRO A 122 -7.88 -10.01 -9.37
N LEU A 123 -7.99 -9.03 -10.27
CA LEU A 123 -7.79 -9.28 -11.71
C LEU A 123 -6.36 -9.75 -12.03
N SER A 124 -5.36 -9.29 -11.28
CA SER A 124 -3.96 -9.73 -11.45
C SER A 124 -3.70 -11.17 -11.00
N GLU A 125 -4.53 -11.69 -10.09
CA GLU A 125 -4.45 -13.09 -9.68
C GLU A 125 -5.06 -14.02 -10.74
N ILE A 126 -6.07 -13.54 -11.47
CA ILE A 126 -6.81 -14.32 -12.48
C ILE A 126 -6.11 -14.28 -13.84
N TYR A 127 -5.80 -13.08 -14.33
CA TYR A 127 -5.30 -12.87 -15.70
C TYR A 127 -3.77 -12.77 -15.77
N GLY A 128 -3.08 -12.75 -14.62
CA GLY A 128 -1.64 -12.56 -14.54
C GLY A 128 -1.24 -11.11 -14.31
N ARG A 129 -0.02 -10.92 -13.81
CA ARG A 129 0.50 -9.59 -13.46
C ARG A 129 0.90 -8.79 -14.68
N LEU A 130 1.48 -9.45 -15.70
CA LEU A 130 2.00 -8.79 -16.89
C LEU A 130 0.88 -8.08 -17.67
N VAL A 131 -0.20 -8.81 -17.95
CA VAL A 131 -1.35 -8.31 -18.68
C VAL A 131 -1.96 -7.10 -17.98
N ILE A 132 -2.12 -7.21 -16.65
CA ILE A 132 -2.69 -6.14 -15.84
C ILE A 132 -1.79 -4.90 -15.80
N TYR A 133 -0.46 -5.04 -15.70
CA TYR A 133 0.43 -3.89 -15.80
C TYR A 133 0.29 -3.17 -17.14
N HIS A 134 0.26 -3.91 -18.25
CA HIS A 134 0.17 -3.30 -19.57
C HIS A 134 -1.17 -2.60 -19.79
N ILE A 135 -2.27 -3.23 -19.42
CA ILE A 135 -3.61 -2.61 -19.50
C ILE A 135 -3.64 -1.33 -18.67
N CYS A 136 -3.22 -1.38 -17.40
CA CYS A 136 -3.19 -0.22 -16.52
C CYS A 136 -2.35 0.91 -17.10
N ASN A 137 -1.16 0.60 -17.62
CA ASN A 137 -0.26 1.61 -18.19
C ASN A 137 -0.79 2.22 -19.49
N VAL A 138 -1.42 1.44 -20.39
CA VAL A 138 -2.05 1.98 -21.61
C VAL A 138 -3.16 2.96 -21.26
N PHE A 139 -4.05 2.59 -20.33
CA PHE A 139 -5.08 3.51 -19.85
C PHE A 139 -4.47 4.74 -19.17
N TYR A 140 -3.47 4.55 -18.31
CA TYR A 140 -2.83 5.64 -17.60
C TYR A 140 -2.16 6.65 -18.55
N ILE A 141 -1.45 6.19 -19.58
CA ILE A 141 -0.88 7.02 -20.64
C ILE A 141 -1.96 7.86 -21.32
N GLY A 142 -3.05 7.22 -21.78
CA GLY A 142 -4.15 7.93 -22.43
C GLY A 142 -4.83 8.96 -21.52
N LEU A 143 -5.01 8.63 -20.25
CA LEU A 143 -5.66 9.50 -19.26
C LEU A 143 -4.76 10.69 -18.86
N ILE A 144 -3.45 10.49 -18.74
CA ILE A 144 -2.47 11.58 -18.50
C ILE A 144 -2.39 12.51 -19.72
N LEU A 145 -2.38 11.95 -20.93
CA LEU A 145 -2.48 12.75 -22.17
C LEU A 145 -3.77 13.58 -22.16
N GLY A 146 -4.90 12.98 -21.77
CA GLY A 146 -6.16 13.69 -21.60
C GLY A 146 -6.09 14.81 -20.55
N CYS A 147 -5.39 14.61 -19.43
CA CYS A 147 -5.18 15.66 -18.42
C CYS A 147 -4.35 16.82 -18.97
N ALA A 148 -3.31 16.53 -19.76
CA ALA A 148 -2.49 17.55 -20.42
C ALA A 148 -3.30 18.38 -21.43
N LEU A 149 -4.22 17.74 -22.14
CA LEU A 149 -5.08 18.35 -23.16
C LEU A 149 -6.43 18.84 -22.60
N GLY A 150 -6.63 18.79 -21.28
CA GLY A 150 -7.87 19.17 -20.62
C GLY A 150 -8.28 20.61 -20.94
N LYS A 151 -9.57 20.83 -21.16
CA LYS A 151 -10.14 22.13 -21.57
C LYS A 151 -11.10 22.75 -20.56
N ASN A 152 -11.57 21.96 -19.59
CA ASN A 152 -12.48 22.42 -18.56
C ASN A 152 -12.31 21.59 -17.29
N THR A 153 -12.84 22.12 -16.19
CA THR A 153 -12.71 21.55 -14.85
C THR A 153 -13.30 20.13 -14.74
N GLY A 154 -14.50 19.90 -15.28
CA GLY A 154 -15.17 18.60 -15.16
C GLY A 154 -14.41 17.48 -15.89
N MET A 155 -14.00 17.75 -17.14
CA MET A 155 -13.16 16.85 -17.93
C MET A 155 -11.84 16.56 -17.20
N PHE A 156 -11.17 17.60 -16.70
CA PHE A 156 -9.91 17.44 -15.99
C PHE A 156 -10.08 16.57 -14.74
N LEU A 157 -11.06 16.85 -13.87
CA LEU A 157 -11.32 16.07 -12.66
C LEU A 157 -11.64 14.60 -12.96
N ALA A 158 -12.48 14.33 -13.96
CA ALA A 158 -12.84 12.97 -14.35
C ALA A 158 -11.62 12.19 -14.87
N LEU A 159 -10.84 12.79 -15.77
CA LEU A 159 -9.62 12.17 -16.29
C LEU A 159 -8.58 11.96 -15.20
N ARG A 160 -8.46 12.91 -14.27
CA ARG A 160 -7.51 12.83 -13.15
C ARG A 160 -7.88 11.73 -12.16
N PHE A 161 -9.17 11.57 -11.86
CA PHE A 161 -9.69 10.47 -11.05
C PHE A 161 -9.40 9.11 -11.71
N LEU A 162 -9.77 8.95 -12.99
CA LEU A 162 -9.54 7.72 -13.73
C LEU A 162 -8.04 7.42 -13.87
N ALA A 163 -7.20 8.44 -14.07
CA ALA A 163 -5.75 8.29 -14.11
C ALA A 163 -5.22 7.74 -12.78
N GLY A 164 -5.78 8.18 -11.65
CA GLY A 164 -5.50 7.62 -10.33
C GLY A 164 -5.85 6.13 -10.23
N CYS A 165 -7.03 5.73 -10.72
CA CYS A 165 -7.42 4.32 -10.77
C CYS A 165 -6.41 3.48 -11.56
N ALA A 166 -6.07 3.91 -12.78
CA ALA A 166 -5.15 3.19 -13.66
C ALA A 166 -3.72 3.14 -13.09
N ALA A 167 -3.24 4.23 -12.50
CA ALA A 167 -1.90 4.33 -11.93
C ALA A 167 -1.68 3.50 -10.66
N SER A 168 -2.75 3.04 -10.02
CA SER A 168 -2.68 2.26 -8.78
C SER A 168 -2.24 0.80 -8.99
N GLY A 169 -2.26 0.29 -10.23
CA GLY A 169 -1.90 -1.09 -10.55
C GLY A 169 -0.50 -1.51 -10.07
N PRO A 170 0.57 -0.73 -10.35
CA PRO A 170 1.90 -0.91 -9.77
C PRO A 170 1.93 -1.06 -8.25
N LEU A 171 1.11 -0.29 -7.52
CA LEU A 171 1.03 -0.41 -6.06
C LEU A 171 0.36 -1.73 -5.65
N ALA A 172 -0.75 -2.07 -6.29
CA ALA A 172 -1.57 -3.23 -5.96
C ALA A 172 -0.87 -4.56 -6.27
N VAL A 173 -0.15 -4.62 -7.40
CA VAL A 173 0.42 -5.86 -7.93
C VAL A 173 1.92 -5.98 -7.62
N GLY A 174 2.62 -4.85 -7.42
CA GLY A 174 4.08 -4.79 -7.35
C GLY A 174 4.71 -5.58 -6.23
N GLY A 175 4.14 -5.53 -5.02
CA GLY A 175 4.61 -6.35 -3.90
C GLY A 175 4.52 -7.85 -4.20
N GLY A 176 3.49 -8.27 -4.92
CA GLY A 176 3.35 -9.65 -5.39
C GLY A 176 4.38 -10.03 -6.44
N THR A 177 4.67 -9.15 -7.41
CA THR A 177 5.76 -9.38 -8.38
C THR A 177 7.11 -9.56 -7.68
N VAL A 178 7.42 -8.74 -6.69
CA VAL A 178 8.66 -8.89 -5.90
C VAL A 178 8.66 -10.24 -5.15
N ALA A 179 7.53 -10.62 -4.56
CA ALA A 179 7.41 -11.88 -3.84
C ALA A 179 7.56 -13.12 -4.73
N ASP A 180 7.09 -13.03 -5.98
CA ASP A 180 7.11 -14.11 -6.96
C ASP A 180 8.49 -14.31 -7.60
N VAL A 181 9.31 -13.26 -7.75
CA VAL A 181 10.63 -13.39 -8.39
C VAL A 181 11.79 -13.43 -7.40
N ILE A 182 11.67 -12.81 -6.21
CA ILE A 182 12.78 -12.69 -5.26
C ILE A 182 12.69 -13.76 -4.16
N PRO A 183 13.77 -14.53 -3.92
CA PRO A 183 13.83 -15.49 -2.83
C PRO A 183 13.57 -14.83 -1.45
N PRO A 184 12.96 -15.54 -0.49
CA PRO A 184 12.58 -14.98 0.81
C PRO A 184 13.72 -14.24 1.54
N ALA A 185 14.94 -14.80 1.53
CA ALA A 185 16.12 -14.22 2.19
C ALA A 185 16.53 -12.83 1.67
N GLN A 186 16.21 -12.50 0.41
CA GLN A 186 16.59 -11.23 -0.23
C GLN A 186 15.40 -10.27 -0.40
N ARG A 187 14.20 -10.70 -0.03
CA ARG A 187 12.94 -9.98 -0.28
C ARG A 187 12.90 -8.61 0.39
N GLY A 188 13.47 -8.47 1.59
CA GLY A 188 13.52 -7.19 2.29
C GLY A 188 14.25 -6.10 1.49
N LYS A 189 15.41 -6.44 0.91
CA LYS A 189 16.18 -5.51 0.06
C LYS A 189 15.40 -5.15 -1.22
N ALA A 190 14.81 -6.13 -1.90
CA ALA A 190 14.02 -5.86 -3.10
C ALA A 190 12.75 -5.03 -2.83
N MET A 191 12.08 -5.27 -1.69
CA MET A 191 10.94 -4.46 -1.26
C MET A 191 11.35 -3.02 -0.93
N SER A 192 12.54 -2.81 -0.34
CA SER A 192 13.06 -1.46 -0.13
C SER A 192 13.26 -0.70 -1.45
N LEU A 193 13.77 -1.37 -2.49
CA LEU A 193 13.88 -0.80 -3.84
C LEU A 193 12.51 -0.45 -4.41
N PHE A 194 11.53 -1.35 -4.29
CA PHE A 194 10.15 -1.09 -4.71
C PHE A 194 9.52 0.14 -4.05
N PHE A 195 9.79 0.37 -2.76
CA PHE A 195 9.27 1.52 -2.02
C PHE A 195 10.06 2.82 -2.24
N VAL A 196 11.13 2.83 -3.02
CA VAL A 196 11.80 4.08 -3.44
C VAL A 196 10.83 4.99 -4.18
N GLY A 197 9.95 4.44 -5.02
CA GLY A 197 8.99 5.22 -5.81
C GLY A 197 8.06 6.11 -4.96
N PRO A 198 7.28 5.52 -4.04
CA PRO A 198 6.41 6.29 -3.14
C PRO A 198 7.13 7.26 -2.20
N LEU A 199 8.42 7.03 -1.92
CA LEU A 199 9.21 7.93 -1.09
C LEU A 199 9.70 9.16 -1.87
N LEU A 200 10.24 8.95 -3.06
CA LEU A 200 10.86 10.01 -3.85
C LEU A 200 9.83 10.86 -4.60
N GLY A 201 8.69 10.27 -4.99
CA GLY A 201 7.64 10.96 -5.73
C GLY A 201 7.16 12.26 -5.06
N PRO A 202 6.71 12.22 -3.79
CA PRO A 202 6.25 13.41 -3.07
C PRO A 202 7.30 14.48 -2.81
N VAL A 203 8.59 14.14 -2.86
CA VAL A 203 9.70 15.08 -2.64
C VAL A 203 10.06 15.79 -3.94
N PHE A 204 10.31 15.03 -5.01
CA PHE A 204 10.71 15.61 -6.29
C PHE A 204 9.54 16.20 -7.07
N GLY A 205 8.33 15.70 -6.85
CA GLY A 205 7.12 16.14 -7.55
C GLY A 205 6.94 17.65 -7.46
N PRO A 206 6.70 18.22 -6.27
CA PRO A 206 6.46 19.65 -6.14
C PRO A 206 7.63 20.53 -6.61
N ILE A 207 8.88 20.06 -6.48
CA ILE A 207 10.06 20.80 -6.94
C ILE A 207 10.05 20.92 -8.47
N ILE A 208 9.95 19.80 -9.18
CA ILE A 208 9.87 19.77 -10.65
C ILE A 208 8.61 20.53 -11.08
N GLY A 209 7.50 20.28 -10.41
CA GLY A 209 6.20 20.87 -10.64
C GLY A 209 6.18 22.39 -10.58
N GLY A 210 6.82 22.96 -9.57
CA GLY A 210 6.93 24.40 -9.37
C GLY A 210 7.64 25.09 -10.52
N PHE A 211 8.88 24.67 -10.81
CA PHE A 211 9.68 25.29 -11.87
C PHE A 211 9.09 25.09 -13.27
N VAL A 212 8.54 23.90 -13.55
CA VAL A 212 7.87 23.61 -14.83
C VAL A 212 6.62 24.46 -14.99
N SER A 213 5.79 24.56 -13.94
CA SER A 213 4.56 25.34 -13.98
C SER A 213 4.84 26.84 -14.12
N GLU A 214 5.91 27.34 -13.52
CA GLU A 214 6.34 28.75 -13.63
C GLU A 214 6.87 29.10 -15.03
N THR A 215 7.70 28.23 -15.63
CA THR A 215 8.45 28.58 -16.86
C THR A 215 7.70 28.27 -18.15
N ILE A 216 7.23 27.03 -18.29
CA ILE A 216 6.64 26.51 -19.55
C ILE A 216 5.16 26.16 -19.39
N GLY A 217 4.63 26.23 -18.17
CA GLY A 217 3.20 26.13 -17.86
C GLY A 217 2.79 24.80 -17.21
N TRP A 218 1.69 24.83 -16.46
CA TRP A 218 1.24 23.70 -15.63
C TRP A 218 0.97 22.40 -16.41
N ARG A 219 0.57 22.50 -17.70
CA ARG A 219 0.32 21.34 -18.57
C ARG A 219 1.57 20.49 -18.79
N TRP A 220 2.75 21.10 -18.79
CA TRP A 220 4.01 20.38 -18.97
C TRP A 220 4.34 19.42 -17.83
N THR A 221 3.74 19.61 -16.65
CA THR A 221 3.83 18.58 -15.60
C THR A 221 3.26 17.24 -16.10
N PHE A 222 2.13 17.26 -16.82
CA PHE A 222 1.54 16.05 -17.40
C PHE A 222 2.35 15.49 -18.56
N TRP A 223 2.90 16.34 -19.42
CA TRP A 223 3.79 15.90 -20.51
C TRP A 223 5.05 15.21 -20.00
N ILE A 224 5.64 15.69 -18.91
CA ILE A 224 6.80 15.03 -18.27
C ILE A 224 6.40 13.65 -17.74
N ILE A 225 5.27 13.55 -17.02
CA ILE A 225 4.77 12.24 -16.58
C ILE A 225 4.56 11.31 -17.77
N LEU A 226 3.94 11.81 -18.84
CA LEU A 226 3.65 11.05 -20.06
C LEU A 226 4.92 10.49 -20.71
N ILE A 227 5.98 11.29 -20.80
CA ILE A 227 7.29 10.87 -21.33
C ILE A 227 7.87 9.78 -20.43
N LEU A 228 7.92 10.01 -19.11
CA LEU A 228 8.51 9.05 -18.17
C LEU A 228 7.78 7.70 -18.18
N ILE A 229 6.44 7.71 -18.13
CA ILE A 229 5.67 6.47 -18.19
C ILE A 229 5.73 5.83 -19.58
N GLY A 230 5.72 6.61 -20.66
CA GLY A 230 5.82 6.11 -22.03
C GLY A 230 7.14 5.37 -22.27
N VAL A 231 8.27 5.93 -21.81
CA VAL A 231 9.58 5.27 -21.86
C VAL A 231 9.58 3.99 -21.01
N ALA A 232 9.15 4.07 -19.75
CA ALA A 232 9.10 2.90 -18.87
C ALA A 232 8.19 1.78 -19.44
N PHE A 233 7.05 2.15 -20.01
CA PHE A 233 6.10 1.22 -20.62
C PHE A 233 6.69 0.58 -21.87
N THR A 234 7.35 1.37 -22.74
CA THR A 234 8.01 0.85 -23.95
C THR A 234 9.08 -0.17 -23.60
N ILE A 235 9.93 0.11 -22.61
CA ILE A 235 10.92 -0.84 -22.11
C ILE A 235 10.23 -2.09 -21.54
N SER A 236 9.12 -1.91 -20.82
CA SER A 236 8.41 -3.04 -20.22
C SER A 236 7.87 -4.06 -21.22
N ILE A 237 7.50 -3.65 -22.43
CA ILE A 237 7.01 -4.56 -23.48
C ILE A 237 8.07 -5.62 -23.83
N PHE A 238 9.35 -5.26 -23.78
CA PHE A 238 10.44 -6.18 -24.14
C PHE A 238 10.95 -6.99 -22.94
N PHE A 239 10.97 -6.38 -21.75
CA PHE A 239 11.68 -6.94 -20.60
C PHE A 239 10.77 -7.47 -19.48
N LEU A 240 9.55 -6.96 -19.34
CA LEU A 240 8.62 -7.43 -18.31
C LEU A 240 8.02 -8.78 -18.75
N ARG A 241 7.91 -9.72 -17.83
CA ARG A 241 7.41 -11.09 -18.09
C ARG A 241 6.37 -11.47 -17.06
N GLU A 242 5.56 -12.47 -17.37
CA GLU A 242 4.60 -12.99 -16.40
C GLU A 242 5.35 -13.64 -15.24
N THR A 243 4.97 -13.28 -14.02
CA THR A 243 5.63 -13.68 -12.78
C THR A 243 4.70 -14.45 -11.84
N ASN A 244 3.39 -14.42 -12.07
CA ASN A 244 2.44 -15.16 -11.26
C ASN A 244 2.56 -16.67 -11.51
N GLY A 245 3.12 -17.39 -10.54
CA GLY A 245 3.28 -18.85 -10.62
C GLY A 245 1.98 -19.61 -10.82
N ALA A 246 0.86 -19.14 -10.26
CA ALA A 246 -0.43 -19.81 -10.43
C ALA A 246 -0.92 -19.74 -11.89
N VAL A 247 -0.72 -18.61 -12.55
CA VAL A 247 -1.09 -18.41 -13.95
C VAL A 247 -0.15 -19.18 -14.88
N LEU A 248 1.16 -19.20 -14.58
CA LEU A 248 2.14 -19.97 -15.35
C LEU A 248 1.86 -21.48 -15.29
N LEU A 249 1.57 -22.01 -14.09
CA LEU A 249 1.20 -23.42 -13.93
C LEU A 249 -0.14 -23.75 -14.57
N GLU A 250 -1.12 -22.83 -14.55
CA GLU A 250 -2.38 -23.04 -15.26
C GLU A 250 -2.19 -23.04 -16.78
N TRP A 251 -1.29 -22.21 -17.32
CA TRP A 251 -0.92 -22.27 -18.74
C TRP A 251 -0.22 -23.59 -19.10
N LYS A 252 0.63 -24.12 -18.20
CA LYS A 252 1.26 -25.44 -18.35
C LYS A 252 0.20 -26.55 -18.30
N ALA A 253 -0.70 -26.52 -17.33
CA ALA A 253 -1.79 -27.48 -17.20
C ALA A 253 -2.72 -27.47 -18.42
N ALA A 254 -3.13 -26.28 -18.89
CA ALA A 254 -3.96 -26.14 -20.08
C ALA A 254 -3.28 -26.66 -21.35
N ARG A 255 -1.95 -26.55 -21.45
CA ARG A 255 -1.18 -27.16 -22.55
C ARG A 255 -1.19 -28.67 -22.45
N LEU A 256 -0.88 -29.22 -21.28
CA LEU A 256 -0.87 -30.67 -21.05
C LEU A 256 -2.26 -31.30 -21.24
N ARG A 257 -3.36 -30.63 -20.83
CA ARG A 257 -4.74 -31.07 -21.12
C ARG A 257 -4.98 -31.24 -22.63
N LYS A 258 -4.44 -30.34 -23.46
CA LYS A 258 -4.57 -30.40 -24.92
C LYS A 258 -3.70 -31.48 -25.54
N GLU A 259 -2.49 -31.68 -25.02
CA GLU A 259 -1.53 -32.66 -25.56
C GLU A 259 -1.89 -34.10 -25.17
N THR A 260 -2.36 -34.32 -23.94
CA THR A 260 -2.69 -35.64 -23.40
C THR A 260 -4.16 -36.03 -23.59
N GLY A 261 -5.03 -35.06 -23.86
CA GLY A 261 -6.48 -35.25 -23.86
C GLY A 261 -7.09 -35.47 -22.47
N ASN A 262 -6.28 -35.44 -21.40
CA ASN A 262 -6.74 -35.65 -20.04
C ASN A 262 -7.29 -34.36 -19.43
N ALA A 263 -8.62 -34.24 -19.33
CA ALA A 263 -9.30 -33.10 -18.74
C ALA A 263 -9.16 -33.00 -17.21
N ALA A 264 -8.71 -34.07 -16.53
CA ALA A 264 -8.57 -34.11 -15.08
C ALA A 264 -7.30 -33.42 -14.55
N LEU A 265 -6.40 -32.95 -15.43
CA LEU A 265 -5.19 -32.25 -15.01
C LEU A 265 -5.55 -30.90 -14.35
N VAL A 266 -5.08 -30.63 -13.14
CA VAL A 266 -5.33 -29.38 -12.40
C VAL A 266 -4.01 -28.74 -12.01
N SER A 267 -3.91 -27.42 -12.10
CA SER A 267 -2.73 -26.69 -11.61
C SER A 267 -2.60 -26.84 -10.09
N LYS A 268 -1.40 -27.13 -9.57
CA LYS A 268 -1.15 -27.23 -8.12
C LYS A 268 -1.56 -25.98 -7.35
N MET A 269 -1.50 -24.82 -7.99
CA MET A 269 -1.84 -23.53 -7.39
C MET A 269 -3.27 -23.07 -7.74
N ASP A 270 -4.08 -23.93 -8.36
CA ASP A 270 -5.49 -23.64 -8.57
C ASP A 270 -6.20 -23.62 -7.21
N ARG A 271 -6.78 -22.48 -6.87
CA ARG A 271 -7.52 -22.30 -5.62
C ARG A 271 -8.97 -22.79 -5.74
N GLY A 272 -9.42 -23.20 -6.93
CA GLY A 272 -10.82 -23.58 -7.20
C GLY A 272 -11.83 -22.45 -6.97
N LEU A 273 -11.34 -21.21 -6.84
CA LEU A 273 -12.16 -20.04 -6.53
C LEU A 273 -12.68 -19.43 -7.82
N ASN A 274 -14.00 -19.21 -7.87
CA ASN A 274 -14.61 -18.49 -8.98
C ASN A 274 -14.13 -17.01 -8.98
N PRO A 275 -13.91 -16.37 -10.14
CA PRO A 275 -13.64 -14.93 -10.25
C PRO A 275 -14.50 -14.03 -9.34
N ARG A 276 -15.79 -14.35 -9.21
CA ARG A 276 -16.70 -13.61 -8.32
C ARG A 276 -16.30 -13.75 -6.84
N GLN A 277 -15.87 -14.94 -6.41
CA GLN A 277 -15.44 -15.20 -5.04
C GLN A 277 -14.10 -14.50 -4.73
N LEU A 278 -13.16 -14.49 -5.68
CA LEU A 278 -11.90 -13.75 -5.56
C LEU A 278 -12.17 -12.25 -5.41
N PHE A 279 -13.04 -11.69 -6.24
CA PHE A 279 -13.43 -10.29 -6.18
C PHE A 279 -14.14 -9.94 -4.85
N LEU A 280 -15.11 -10.75 -4.43
CA LEU A 280 -15.79 -10.56 -3.14
C LEU A 280 -14.80 -10.65 -1.97
N ARG A 281 -13.87 -11.60 -1.99
CA ARG A 281 -12.84 -11.75 -0.93
C ARG A 281 -11.92 -10.52 -0.87
N ALA A 282 -11.52 -9.97 -2.02
CA ALA A 282 -10.67 -8.79 -2.11
C ALA A 282 -11.30 -7.53 -1.50
N ILE A 283 -12.63 -7.44 -1.46
CA ILE A 283 -13.35 -6.29 -0.87
C ILE A 283 -13.83 -6.59 0.57
N VAL A 284 -14.44 -7.75 0.78
CA VAL A 284 -15.10 -8.10 2.04
C VAL A 284 -14.08 -8.27 3.17
N ARG A 285 -12.92 -8.90 2.92
CA ARG A 285 -11.94 -9.13 3.99
C ARG A 285 -11.31 -7.85 4.53
N PRO A 286 -10.77 -6.94 3.70
CA PRO A 286 -10.28 -5.65 4.18
C PRO A 286 -11.36 -4.86 4.91
N THR A 287 -12.59 -4.82 4.37
CA THR A 287 -13.71 -4.08 4.97
C THR A 287 -14.11 -4.65 6.33
N LYS A 288 -14.20 -5.99 6.45
CA LYS A 288 -14.45 -6.66 7.74
C LYS A 288 -13.34 -6.38 8.74
N LEU A 289 -12.06 -6.47 8.34
CA LEU A 289 -10.96 -6.16 9.24
C LEU A 289 -10.98 -4.70 9.69
N LEU A 290 -11.27 -3.77 8.78
CA LEU A 290 -11.35 -2.36 9.12
C LEU A 290 -12.43 -2.09 10.15
N ILE A 291 -13.65 -2.61 9.96
CA ILE A 291 -14.81 -2.28 10.80
C ILE A 291 -14.82 -3.11 12.09
N LEU A 292 -14.47 -4.39 12.02
CA LEU A 292 -14.64 -5.34 13.13
C LEU A 292 -13.39 -5.48 14.00
N SER A 293 -12.20 -5.07 13.54
CA SER A 293 -11.00 -5.05 14.37
C SER A 293 -10.73 -3.63 14.89
N PRO A 294 -10.94 -3.37 16.19
CA PRO A 294 -10.68 -2.05 16.78
C PRO A 294 -9.22 -1.60 16.60
N ILE A 295 -8.29 -2.55 16.56
CA ILE A 295 -6.86 -2.28 16.37
C ILE A 295 -6.60 -1.76 14.95
N VAL A 296 -7.08 -2.48 13.93
CA VAL A 296 -6.91 -2.06 12.53
C VAL A 296 -7.60 -0.71 12.31
N LEU A 297 -8.82 -0.54 12.84
CA LEU A 297 -9.58 0.70 12.74
C LEU A 297 -8.79 1.91 13.25
N LEU A 298 -8.34 1.89 14.51
CA LEU A 298 -7.68 3.04 15.14
C LEU A 298 -6.31 3.33 14.53
N LEU A 299 -5.52 2.29 14.22
CA LEU A 299 -4.23 2.47 13.54
C LEU A 299 -4.40 2.99 12.11
N ALA A 300 -5.43 2.51 11.40
CA ALA A 300 -5.77 3.00 10.06
C ALA A 300 -6.26 4.45 10.11
N PHE A 301 -7.09 4.82 11.07
CA PHE A 301 -7.53 6.21 11.26
C PHE A 301 -6.36 7.14 11.59
N LEU A 302 -5.43 6.72 12.46
CA LEU A 302 -4.21 7.48 12.74
C LEU A 302 -3.39 7.69 11.46
N CYS A 303 -3.10 6.60 10.73
CA CYS A 303 -2.35 6.71 9.46
C CYS A 303 -3.08 7.57 8.43
N ALA A 304 -4.40 7.46 8.35
CA ALA A 304 -5.23 8.20 7.41
C ALA A 304 -5.28 9.68 7.73
N PHE A 305 -5.46 10.03 9.00
CA PHE A 305 -5.41 11.41 9.47
C PHE A 305 -4.07 12.07 9.12
N LEU A 306 -2.94 11.43 9.47
CA LEU A 306 -1.61 11.99 9.19
C LEU A 306 -1.33 12.14 7.69
N PHE A 307 -1.74 11.17 6.88
CA PHE A 307 -1.57 11.25 5.43
C PHE A 307 -2.50 12.30 4.80
N GLY A 308 -3.68 12.48 5.36
CA GLY A 308 -4.58 13.59 5.02
C GLY A 308 -3.95 14.95 5.31
N LEU A 309 -3.30 15.12 6.47
CA LEU A 309 -2.55 16.32 6.80
C LEU A 309 -1.38 16.56 5.84
N LEU A 310 -0.66 15.51 5.44
CA LEU A 310 0.42 15.61 4.46
C LEU A 310 -0.08 16.18 3.13
N PHE A 311 -1.19 15.66 2.61
CA PHE A 311 -1.74 16.16 1.36
C PHE A 311 -2.42 17.52 1.50
N LEU A 312 -2.98 17.84 2.66
CA LEU A 312 -3.46 19.18 2.97
C LEU A 312 -2.30 20.20 2.91
N LEU A 313 -1.14 19.87 3.49
CA LEU A 313 0.07 20.69 3.35
C LEU A 313 0.44 20.82 1.86
N PHE A 314 0.43 19.71 1.11
CA PHE A 314 0.78 19.76 -0.31
C PHE A 314 -0.14 20.62 -1.17
N THR A 315 -1.44 20.68 -0.88
CA THR A 315 -2.35 21.53 -1.67
C THR A 315 -2.34 22.99 -1.23
N THR A 316 -1.91 23.28 0.00
CA THR A 316 -1.98 24.63 0.58
C THR A 316 -0.63 25.36 0.59
N PHE A 317 0.49 24.65 0.52
CA PHE A 317 1.84 25.23 0.45
C PHE A 317 2.02 26.29 -0.64
N PRO A 318 1.63 26.08 -1.90
CA PRO A 318 1.84 27.08 -2.94
C PRO A 318 1.12 28.37 -2.56
N SER A 319 -0.15 28.27 -2.15
CA SER A 319 -0.93 29.41 -1.68
C SER A 319 -0.29 30.12 -0.47
N VAL A 320 0.17 29.39 0.54
CA VAL A 320 0.78 30.01 1.73
C VAL A 320 2.07 30.76 1.39
N PHE A 321 2.98 30.14 0.64
CA PHE A 321 4.27 30.76 0.33
C PHE A 321 4.19 31.83 -0.76
N GLU A 322 3.28 31.72 -1.72
CA GLU A 322 3.04 32.76 -2.72
C GLU A 322 2.35 33.99 -2.11
N THR A 323 1.38 33.78 -1.21
CA THR A 323 0.61 34.91 -0.64
C THR A 323 1.29 35.57 0.56
N GLN A 324 1.82 34.79 1.52
CA GLN A 324 2.42 35.33 2.75
C GLN A 324 3.88 35.71 2.59
N TYR A 325 4.61 35.01 1.71
CA TYR A 325 6.05 35.16 1.54
C TYR A 325 6.46 35.67 0.15
N HIS A 326 5.49 35.90 -0.74
CA HIS A 326 5.69 36.43 -2.10
C HIS A 326 6.66 35.59 -2.94
N PHE A 327 6.68 34.28 -2.72
CA PHE A 327 7.48 33.37 -3.53
C PHE A 327 6.87 33.21 -4.92
N SER A 328 7.72 32.95 -5.93
CA SER A 328 7.25 32.45 -7.22
C SER A 328 6.83 30.97 -7.10
N ALA A 329 6.09 30.44 -8.07
CA ALA A 329 5.63 29.05 -8.06
C ALA A 329 6.79 28.02 -8.03
N GLY A 330 7.93 28.33 -8.64
CA GLY A 330 9.14 27.52 -8.57
C GLY A 330 9.76 27.50 -7.20
N ILE A 331 9.91 28.67 -6.57
CA ILE A 331 10.46 28.79 -5.21
C ILE A 331 9.48 28.18 -4.18
N SER A 332 8.16 28.32 -4.37
CA SER A 332 7.16 27.68 -3.50
C SER A 332 7.26 26.15 -3.55
N GLY A 333 7.62 25.57 -4.70
CA GLY A 333 7.96 24.14 -4.84
C GLY A 333 9.14 23.68 -3.97
N LEU A 334 10.09 24.56 -3.66
CA LEU A 334 11.22 24.24 -2.77
C LEU A 334 10.81 24.15 -1.29
N ALA A 335 9.69 24.77 -0.88
CA ALA A 335 9.22 24.71 0.50
C ALA A 335 8.88 23.28 0.95
N TYR A 336 8.60 22.38 -0.01
CA TYR A 336 8.35 20.95 0.22
C TYR A 336 9.61 20.18 0.64
N LEU A 337 10.81 20.76 0.49
CA LEU A 337 12.05 20.13 0.97
C LEU A 337 12.03 19.91 2.48
N GLY A 338 11.36 20.77 3.26
CA GLY A 338 11.25 20.57 4.71
C GLY A 338 10.65 19.21 5.06
N VAL A 339 9.43 18.96 4.59
CA VAL A 339 8.75 17.67 4.80
C VAL A 339 9.48 16.50 4.13
N GLY A 340 10.05 16.70 2.93
CA GLY A 340 10.81 15.67 2.22
C GLY A 340 12.09 15.24 2.96
N LEU A 341 12.87 16.19 3.46
CA LEU A 341 14.06 15.92 4.27
C LEU A 341 13.69 15.26 5.61
N GLY A 342 12.56 15.64 6.20
CA GLY A 342 12.01 14.97 7.38
C GLY A 342 11.72 13.49 7.11
N MET A 343 11.02 13.20 6.01
CA MET A 343 10.72 11.83 5.57
C MET A 343 12.00 11.03 5.26
N ALA A 344 12.96 11.62 4.53
CA ALA A 344 14.24 10.96 4.24
C ALA A 344 15.03 10.63 5.52
N SER A 345 15.07 11.57 6.47
CA SER A 345 15.72 11.39 7.77
C SER A 345 15.01 10.31 8.61
N SER A 346 13.68 10.27 8.57
CA SER A 346 12.89 9.22 9.22
C SER A 346 13.25 7.84 8.66
N LEU A 347 13.36 7.69 7.34
CA LEU A 347 13.71 6.40 6.75
C LEU A 347 15.13 5.94 7.16
N ALA A 348 16.11 6.84 7.10
CA ALA A 348 17.49 6.52 7.49
C ALA A 348 17.60 6.12 8.96
N THR A 349 16.89 6.83 9.84
CA THR A 349 16.85 6.51 11.27
C THR A 349 16.02 5.27 11.58
N PHE A 350 14.89 5.07 10.90
CA PHE A 350 14.03 3.90 11.09
C PHE A 350 14.76 2.60 10.77
N ALA A 351 15.46 2.52 9.63
CA ALA A 351 16.20 1.33 9.22
C ALA A 351 17.28 0.91 10.25
N THR A 352 17.91 1.87 10.92
CA THR A 352 19.00 1.61 11.87
C THR A 352 18.52 1.38 13.29
N VAL A 353 17.49 2.09 13.73
CA VAL A 353 16.98 2.06 15.12
C VAL A 353 15.90 1.01 15.32
N SER A 354 15.01 0.79 14.34
CA SER A 354 13.90 -0.16 14.44
C SER A 354 14.40 -1.59 14.65
N ASP A 355 15.38 -2.02 13.86
CA ASP A 355 15.97 -3.35 13.98
C ASP A 355 16.67 -3.58 15.31
N LYS A 356 17.42 -2.57 15.80
CA LYS A 356 18.10 -2.63 17.10
C LYS A 356 17.09 -2.74 18.23
N LEU A 357 16.04 -1.92 18.21
CA LEU A 357 15.00 -1.94 19.24
C LEU A 357 14.22 -3.26 19.21
N HIS A 358 13.93 -3.79 18.02
CA HIS A 358 13.21 -5.04 17.89
C HIS A 358 14.04 -6.24 18.40
N ARG A 359 15.34 -6.31 18.08
CA ARG A 359 16.23 -7.35 18.63
C ARG A 359 16.37 -7.26 20.14
N ALA A 360 16.34 -6.04 20.70
CA ALA A 360 16.38 -5.84 22.15
C ALA A 360 15.13 -6.36 22.89
N LEU A 361 14.06 -6.73 22.16
CA LEU A 361 12.84 -7.34 22.74
C LEU A 361 12.94 -8.88 22.86
N GLY A 362 14.02 -9.52 22.40
CA GLY A 362 14.25 -10.97 22.49
C GLY A 362 13.86 -11.74 21.22
N ASP A 363 13.86 -13.08 21.30
CA ASP A 363 13.74 -13.98 20.14
C ASP A 363 12.31 -14.17 19.60
N ALA A 364 11.27 -13.87 20.40
CA ALA A 364 9.86 -13.95 20.00
C ALA A 364 9.09 -12.69 20.45
N PRO A 365 9.44 -11.51 19.92
CA PRO A 365 8.85 -10.26 20.38
C PRO A 365 7.38 -10.18 19.96
N LYS A 366 6.51 -9.82 20.91
CA LYS A 366 5.09 -9.58 20.63
C LYS A 366 4.95 -8.50 19.54
N PRO A 367 3.97 -8.61 18.62
CA PRO A 367 3.73 -7.61 17.56
C PRO A 367 3.66 -6.17 18.09
N GLU A 368 3.09 -5.96 19.27
CA GLU A 368 2.96 -4.67 19.95
C GLU A 368 4.32 -3.96 20.16
N GLY A 369 5.42 -4.73 20.24
CA GLY A 369 6.77 -4.19 20.31
C GLY A 369 7.14 -3.28 19.13
N ARG A 370 6.53 -3.50 17.96
CA ARG A 370 6.69 -2.64 16.76
C ARG A 370 6.16 -1.22 16.98
N LEU A 371 5.16 -1.04 17.85
CA LEU A 371 4.53 0.25 18.09
C LEU A 371 5.29 1.11 19.12
N LYS A 372 6.27 0.53 19.84
CA LYS A 372 7.02 1.22 20.89
C LYS A 372 7.74 2.49 20.43
N PRO A 373 8.45 2.51 19.29
CA PRO A 373 9.06 3.75 18.79
C PRO A 373 8.07 4.88 18.51
N MET A 374 6.83 4.54 18.12
CA MET A 374 5.82 5.55 17.80
C MET A 374 5.50 6.42 19.01
N MET A 375 5.51 5.86 20.22
CA MET A 375 5.25 6.64 21.44
C MET A 375 6.23 7.80 21.63
N TRP A 376 7.45 7.67 21.09
CA TRP A 376 8.55 8.62 21.28
C TRP A 376 8.55 9.66 20.17
N VAL A 377 8.17 9.26 18.96
CA VAL A 377 8.27 10.09 17.76
C VAL A 377 6.95 10.75 17.38
N LEU A 378 5.80 10.14 17.70
CA LEU A 378 4.48 10.70 17.38
C LEU A 378 4.28 12.14 17.93
N PRO A 379 4.79 12.54 19.12
CA PRO A 379 4.72 13.94 19.56
C PRO A 379 5.39 14.95 18.62
N ALA A 380 6.36 14.54 17.79
CA ALA A 380 6.99 15.44 16.82
C ALA A 380 6.01 15.91 15.73
N VAL A 381 4.96 15.14 15.44
CA VAL A 381 3.93 15.49 14.45
C VAL A 381 3.16 16.76 14.88
N PRO A 382 2.43 16.79 16.01
CA PRO A 382 1.70 17.99 16.42
C PRO A 382 2.65 19.16 16.67
N VAL A 383 3.87 18.93 17.20
CA VAL A 383 4.89 19.97 17.34
C VAL A 383 5.21 20.62 15.98
N GLY A 384 5.45 19.81 14.95
CA GLY A 384 5.71 20.31 13.59
C GLY A 384 4.53 21.09 13.00
N VAL A 385 3.30 20.62 13.22
CA VAL A 385 2.08 21.29 12.73
C VAL A 385 1.83 22.62 13.46
N PHE A 386 1.98 22.67 14.79
CA PHE A 386 1.90 23.91 15.57
C PHE A 386 2.97 24.91 15.14
N TRP A 387 4.21 24.44 15.00
CA TRP A 387 5.33 25.25 14.57
C TRP A 387 5.05 25.87 13.21
N TYR A 388 4.70 25.04 12.21
CA TYR A 388 4.36 25.50 10.87
C TYR A 388 3.22 26.54 10.88
N GLY A 389 2.11 26.23 11.53
CA GLY A 389 0.92 27.09 11.53
C GLY A 389 1.19 28.48 12.09
N TRP A 390 1.77 28.56 13.29
CA TRP A 390 2.00 29.84 13.97
C TRP A 390 3.13 30.64 13.34
N SER A 391 4.21 29.98 12.90
CA SER A 391 5.31 30.67 12.24
C SER A 391 4.89 31.28 10.90
N ALA A 392 4.02 30.59 10.14
CA ALA A 392 3.45 31.09 8.90
C ALA A 392 2.44 32.23 9.13
N GLU A 393 1.56 32.11 10.14
CA GLU A 393 0.60 33.19 10.47
C GLU A 393 1.31 34.47 10.92
N LYS A 394 2.38 34.34 11.71
CA LYS A 394 3.18 35.49 12.17
C LYS A 394 4.16 36.01 11.13
N GLN A 395 4.16 35.46 9.90
CA GLN A 395 5.07 35.84 8.82
C GLN A 395 6.54 35.89 9.26
N THR A 396 6.94 34.98 10.15
CA THR A 396 8.34 34.85 10.56
C THR A 396 9.20 34.45 9.38
N HIS A 397 10.53 34.62 9.44
CA HIS A 397 11.44 34.29 8.33
C HIS A 397 11.08 32.94 7.68
N TRP A 398 10.98 32.90 6.35
CA TRP A 398 10.41 31.80 5.55
C TRP A 398 10.97 30.40 5.88
N ILE A 399 12.20 30.31 6.40
CA ILE A 399 12.82 29.04 6.81
C ILE A 399 12.13 28.42 8.04
N VAL A 400 11.56 29.25 8.93
CA VAL A 400 10.98 28.83 10.20
C VAL A 400 9.77 27.90 9.99
N PRO A 401 8.78 28.21 9.15
CA PRO A 401 7.71 27.25 8.84
C PRO A 401 8.22 26.00 8.14
N ILE A 402 9.24 26.10 7.28
CA ILE A 402 9.83 24.94 6.60
C ILE A 402 10.46 23.97 7.62
N ILE A 403 11.15 24.47 8.65
CA ILE A 403 11.67 23.65 9.76
C ILE A 403 10.52 22.94 10.51
N GLY A 404 9.39 23.60 10.73
CA GLY A 404 8.21 22.96 11.31
C GLY A 404 7.75 21.74 10.49
N THR A 405 7.74 21.86 9.17
CA THR A 405 7.33 20.78 8.27
C THR A 405 8.31 19.61 8.25
N PHE A 406 9.59 19.83 8.57
CA PHE A 406 10.57 18.77 8.78
C PHE A 406 10.17 17.85 9.94
N PHE A 407 9.79 18.39 11.09
CA PHE A 407 9.35 17.57 12.24
C PHE A 407 8.09 16.78 11.93
N PHE A 408 7.16 17.38 11.19
CA PHE A 408 5.98 16.68 10.69
C PHE A 408 6.35 15.52 9.76
N GLY A 409 7.20 15.78 8.76
CA GLY A 409 7.69 14.77 7.80
C GLY A 409 8.52 13.66 8.45
N PHE A 410 9.27 13.99 9.49
CA PHE A 410 9.99 13.00 10.30
C PHE A 410 9.02 12.11 11.07
N GLY A 411 8.01 12.71 11.72
CA GLY A 411 7.05 11.98 12.53
C GLY A 411 6.14 11.04 11.74
N ILE A 412 5.67 11.45 10.56
CA ILE A 412 4.68 10.69 9.80
C ILE A 412 5.20 9.28 9.41
N LEU A 413 6.42 9.14 8.92
CA LEU A 413 6.95 7.82 8.52
C LEU A 413 7.23 6.91 9.71
N TRP A 414 7.58 7.47 10.87
CA TRP A 414 7.69 6.77 12.14
C TRP A 414 6.34 6.28 12.69
N VAL A 415 5.21 6.65 12.07
CA VAL A 415 3.88 6.11 12.35
C VAL A 415 3.45 5.14 11.24
N LEU A 416 3.67 5.49 9.98
CA LEU A 416 3.25 4.64 8.86
C LEU A 416 3.99 3.29 8.84
N MET A 417 5.32 3.30 8.97
CA MET A 417 6.13 2.08 8.82
C MET A 417 5.89 1.05 9.94
N PRO A 418 5.95 1.40 11.23
CA PRO A 418 5.70 0.40 12.27
C PRO A 418 4.24 -0.07 12.31
N THR A 419 3.27 0.74 11.86
CA THR A 419 1.87 0.30 11.74
C THR A 419 1.76 -0.83 10.72
N GLN A 420 2.41 -0.67 9.57
CA GLN A 420 2.40 -1.70 8.52
C GLN A 420 3.07 -2.99 9.01
N LEU A 421 4.23 -2.89 9.66
CA LEU A 421 4.92 -4.06 10.24
C LEU A 421 4.07 -4.74 11.32
N TYR A 422 3.43 -3.95 12.20
CA TYR A 422 2.51 -4.47 13.20
C TYR A 422 1.36 -5.26 12.56
N MET A 423 0.74 -4.74 11.50
CA MET A 423 -0.36 -5.44 10.80
C MET A 423 0.10 -6.76 10.18
N VAL A 424 1.35 -6.83 9.70
CA VAL A 424 1.95 -8.07 9.20
C VAL A 424 2.14 -9.09 10.33
N ASP A 425 2.77 -8.65 11.42
CA ASP A 425 3.12 -9.53 12.55
C ASP A 425 1.87 -9.97 13.35
N ALA A 426 0.82 -9.14 13.41
CA ALA A 426 -0.37 -9.39 14.23
C ALA A 426 -1.41 -10.32 13.58
N PHE A 427 -1.50 -10.35 12.25
CA PHE A 427 -2.58 -11.03 11.52
C PHE A 427 -2.09 -12.22 10.67
N GLY A 428 -0.78 -12.48 10.57
CA GLY A 428 -0.24 -13.57 9.75
C GLY A 428 -0.42 -13.33 8.24
N ALA A 429 0.15 -14.21 7.42
CA ALA A 429 0.34 -13.94 5.98
C ALA A 429 -0.97 -13.63 5.20
N GLU A 430 -2.05 -14.38 5.45
CA GLU A 430 -3.32 -14.19 4.71
C GLU A 430 -4.08 -12.92 5.11
N ALA A 431 -4.17 -12.63 6.41
CA ALA A 431 -4.98 -11.52 6.91
C ALA A 431 -4.20 -10.19 6.93
N ALA A 432 -2.87 -10.25 6.99
CA ALA A 432 -1.99 -9.08 6.87
C ALA A 432 -2.22 -8.30 5.57
N ALA A 433 -2.30 -8.99 4.44
CA ALA A 433 -2.54 -8.35 3.14
C ALA A 433 -3.88 -7.58 3.14
N SER A 434 -4.92 -8.15 3.75
CA SER A 434 -6.22 -7.51 3.86
C SER A 434 -6.21 -6.32 4.83
N ALA A 435 -5.50 -6.40 5.96
CA ALA A 435 -5.34 -5.29 6.90
C ALA A 435 -4.56 -4.13 6.29
N LEU A 436 -3.46 -4.41 5.56
CA LEU A 436 -2.68 -3.42 4.85
C LEU A 436 -3.49 -2.73 3.74
N ALA A 437 -4.29 -3.50 2.99
CA ALA A 437 -5.18 -2.96 1.97
C ALA A 437 -6.23 -2.00 2.59
N ALA A 438 -6.88 -2.42 3.68
CA ALA A 438 -7.83 -1.58 4.41
C ALA A 438 -7.20 -0.25 4.88
N ASN A 439 -6.02 -0.34 5.49
CA ASN A 439 -5.24 0.82 5.91
C ASN A 439 -4.89 1.75 4.74
N ALA A 440 -4.43 1.19 3.62
CA ALA A 440 -4.05 1.96 2.44
C ALA A 440 -5.25 2.71 1.82
N VAL A 441 -6.41 2.04 1.71
CA VAL A 441 -7.64 2.64 1.16
C VAL A 441 -8.08 3.81 2.03
N LEU A 442 -8.23 3.61 3.35
CA LEU A 442 -8.66 4.68 4.25
C LEU A 442 -7.70 5.87 4.20
N ARG A 443 -6.39 5.58 4.16
CA ARG A 443 -5.34 6.58 4.07
C ARG A 443 -5.42 7.43 2.80
N LEU A 444 -5.64 6.80 1.66
CA LEU A 444 -5.75 7.50 0.37
C LEU A 444 -7.05 8.30 0.26
N LEU A 445 -8.15 7.81 0.83
CA LEU A 445 -9.40 8.57 0.90
C LEU A 445 -9.25 9.84 1.75
N PHE A 446 -8.59 9.74 2.91
CA PHE A 446 -8.32 10.93 3.74
C PHE A 446 -7.42 11.93 3.01
N ALA A 447 -6.38 11.47 2.31
CA ALA A 447 -5.56 12.32 1.47
C ALA A 447 -6.31 12.96 0.29
N ALA A 448 -7.36 12.31 -0.22
CA ALA A 448 -8.20 12.89 -1.26
C ALA A 448 -9.14 13.98 -0.70
N PHE A 449 -9.73 13.77 0.47
CA PHE A 449 -10.85 14.58 0.96
C PHE A 449 -10.51 15.60 2.06
N ILE A 450 -9.54 15.35 2.94
CA ILE A 450 -9.11 16.34 3.95
C ILE A 450 -8.67 17.67 3.31
N PRO A 451 -7.91 17.68 2.19
CA PRO A 451 -7.53 18.92 1.52
C PRO A 451 -8.70 19.86 1.17
N LEU A 452 -9.90 19.32 0.90
CA LEU A 452 -11.08 20.13 0.54
C LEU A 452 -11.56 21.01 1.69
N ALA A 453 -11.31 20.60 2.94
CA ALA A 453 -11.64 21.37 4.13
C ALA A 453 -10.62 22.49 4.41
N GLY A 454 -9.41 22.40 3.84
CA GLY A 454 -8.31 23.33 4.08
C GLY A 454 -8.64 24.80 3.83
N PRO A 455 -9.12 25.17 2.62
CA PRO A 455 -9.44 26.57 2.32
C PRO A 455 -10.48 27.17 3.26
N SER A 456 -11.55 26.43 3.58
CA SER A 456 -12.58 26.90 4.51
C SER A 456 -12.02 27.03 5.93
N LEU A 457 -11.23 26.05 6.39
CA LEU A 457 -10.59 26.07 7.69
C LEU A 457 -9.71 27.30 7.88
N TYR A 458 -8.84 27.59 6.91
CA TYR A 458 -7.89 28.71 6.98
C TYR A 458 -8.55 30.07 6.74
N ALA A 459 -9.64 30.14 5.97
CA ALA A 459 -10.40 31.38 5.81
C ALA A 459 -11.07 31.83 7.13
N HIS A 460 -11.54 30.90 7.96
CA HIS A 460 -12.23 31.23 9.20
C HIS A 460 -11.29 31.32 10.42
N LEU A 461 -10.27 30.46 10.50
CA LEU A 461 -9.40 30.36 11.66
C LEU A 461 -7.99 30.91 11.42
N GLY A 462 -7.62 31.27 10.19
CA GLY A 462 -6.24 31.58 9.85
C GLY A 462 -5.33 30.35 9.86
N LEU A 463 -4.05 30.56 9.57
CA LEU A 463 -3.06 29.47 9.45
C LEU A 463 -2.65 28.91 10.82
N GLY A 464 -2.53 29.73 11.86
CA GLY A 464 -2.13 29.35 13.21
C GLY A 464 -3.19 28.53 13.89
N TRP A 465 -4.40 29.08 14.09
CA TRP A 465 -5.49 28.32 14.73
C TRP A 465 -6.01 27.18 13.84
N GLY A 466 -6.06 27.36 12.51
CA GLY A 466 -6.41 26.28 11.59
C GLY A 466 -5.51 25.06 11.74
N ASN A 467 -4.19 25.25 11.74
CA ASN A 467 -3.24 24.16 12.01
C ASN A 467 -3.25 23.71 13.47
N SER A 468 -3.57 24.58 14.42
CA SER A 468 -3.68 24.21 15.85
C SER A 468 -4.81 23.21 16.08
N VAL A 469 -5.98 23.39 15.45
CA VAL A 469 -7.09 22.41 15.50
C VAL A 469 -6.63 21.05 15.00
N LEU A 470 -5.93 21.01 13.87
CA LEU A 470 -5.38 19.79 13.29
C LEU A 470 -4.33 19.15 14.22
N ALA A 471 -3.46 19.96 14.83
CA ALA A 471 -2.47 19.49 15.79
C ALA A 471 -3.12 18.93 17.06
N PHE A 472 -4.19 19.54 17.58
CA PHE A 472 -4.94 19.01 18.73
C PHE A 472 -5.60 17.65 18.43
N ILE A 473 -6.12 17.46 17.21
CA ILE A 473 -6.60 16.13 16.78
C ILE A 473 -5.41 15.14 16.77
N GLY A 474 -4.24 15.56 16.29
CA GLY A 474 -3.00 14.75 16.37
C GLY A 474 -2.61 14.40 17.81
N VAL A 475 -2.75 15.35 18.75
CA VAL A 475 -2.53 15.14 20.19
C VAL A 475 -3.49 14.10 20.75
N ALA A 476 -4.76 14.10 20.32
CA ALA A 476 -5.75 13.11 20.75
C ALA A 476 -5.38 11.67 20.35
N PHE A 477 -4.52 11.49 19.32
CA PHE A 477 -3.99 10.18 18.94
C PHE A 477 -2.74 9.75 19.73
N LEU A 478 -2.10 10.63 20.52
CA LEU A 478 -0.90 10.28 21.31
C LEU A 478 -1.08 9.07 22.24
N PRO A 479 -2.24 8.88 22.89
CA PRO A 479 -2.45 7.70 23.73
C PRO A 479 -2.57 6.39 22.94
N VAL A 480 -2.87 6.42 21.64
CA VAL A 480 -3.20 5.21 20.86
C VAL A 480 -2.05 4.19 20.84
N PRO A 481 -0.80 4.53 20.49
CA PRO A 481 0.29 3.57 20.53
C PRO A 481 0.57 3.02 21.94
N LEU A 482 0.40 3.85 22.98
CA LEU A 482 0.57 3.44 24.38
C LEU A 482 -0.50 2.44 24.82
N LEU A 483 -1.76 2.70 24.48
CA LEU A 483 -2.89 1.83 24.76
C LEU A 483 -2.72 0.48 24.07
N PHE A 484 -2.27 0.46 22.81
CA PHE A 484 -2.00 -0.80 22.11
C PHE A 484 -0.76 -1.53 22.62
N TYR A 485 0.28 -0.80 23.03
CA TYR A 485 1.44 -1.45 23.66
C TYR A 485 1.04 -2.19 24.94
N ARG A 486 0.11 -1.62 25.73
CA ARG A 486 -0.34 -2.20 27.00
C ARG A 486 -1.45 -3.24 26.87
N TYR A 487 -2.43 -2.99 25.99
CA TYR A 487 -3.67 -3.78 25.89
C TYR A 487 -3.86 -4.49 24.54
N GLY A 488 -2.91 -4.37 23.59
CA GLY A 488 -3.03 -4.90 22.23
C GLY A 488 -3.29 -6.41 22.18
N GLY A 489 -2.57 -7.19 22.99
CA GLY A 489 -2.77 -8.64 23.06
C GLY A 489 -4.20 -9.02 23.48
N TRP A 490 -4.71 -8.35 24.53
CA TRP A 490 -6.08 -8.55 25.01
C TRP A 490 -7.12 -8.17 23.95
N LEU A 491 -6.91 -7.07 23.22
CA LEU A 491 -7.81 -6.67 22.13
C LEU A 491 -7.82 -7.69 20.98
N ARG A 492 -6.68 -8.30 20.66
CA ARG A 492 -6.59 -9.35 19.62
C ARG A 492 -7.33 -10.62 20.02
N GLU A 493 -7.19 -11.03 21.28
CA GLU A 493 -7.86 -12.22 21.82
C GLU A 493 -9.38 -12.00 21.98
N ARG A 494 -9.81 -10.79 22.36
CA ARG A 494 -11.23 -10.47 22.59
C ARG A 494 -12.01 -10.21 21.30
N PHE A 495 -11.36 -9.68 20.25
CA PHE A 495 -12.00 -9.34 18.99
C PHE A 495 -11.37 -10.08 17.78
N PRO A 496 -11.41 -11.43 17.77
CA PRO A 496 -10.93 -12.21 16.63
C PRO A 496 -11.89 -12.04 15.45
N VAL A 497 -11.36 -11.60 14.30
CA VAL A 497 -12.16 -11.43 13.08
C VAL A 497 -12.15 -12.73 12.28
N LYS A 498 -13.33 -13.30 12.01
CA LYS A 498 -13.50 -14.45 11.11
C LYS A 498 -13.52 -13.98 9.65
N LEU A 499 -12.57 -14.45 8.83
CA LEU A 499 -12.24 -13.92 7.48
C LEU A 499 -12.72 -14.75 6.30
#